data_AF-A0A354ZHS2-F1
#
_entry.id   AF-A0A354ZHS2-F1
#
_cell.length_a   1.000
_cell.length_b   1.000
_cell.length_c   1.000
_cell.angle_alpha   90.00
_cell.angle_beta   90.00
_cell.angle_gamma   90.00
#
_symmetry.space_group_name_H-M   'P 1'
#
loop_
_entity.id
_entity.type
_entity.pdbx_description
1 polymer ?
#
loop_
_entity_poly.entity_id
_entity_poly.type
_entity_poly.pdbx_seq_one_letter_code
_entity_poly.pdbx_strand_id
1 'polypeptide(L)'
;IHHGNQLGISIHRVVWRRVMDMNERQLRTIVCGLGGPGNGTPRESGFDISVASEIMAVLCLASDMSDLKARLGRLIVAYTREGNPVTAADLKAVGAMAVLLKDAIKPNLVQTVEGQPAFVHGGPFANIAHGNNSIVATRMALKLADYVVTEGGFAA
;
A
#
# COMPACT_ATOMS: atom_id res chain seq x y z
N ILE A 1 8.62 15.58 10.40
CA ILE A 1 8.93 16.90 9.80
C ILE A 1 8.48 18.03 10.72
N HIS A 2 7.18 18.24 10.93
CA HIS A 2 6.64 19.37 11.73
C HIS A 2 7.23 19.47 13.15
N HIS A 3 7.35 18.36 13.89
CA HIS A 3 7.87 18.33 15.27
C HIS A 3 9.41 18.19 15.36
N GLY A 4 10.17 18.88 14.52
CA GLY A 4 11.64 18.96 14.63
C GLY A 4 12.46 18.07 13.69
N ASN A 5 11.80 17.31 12.81
CA ASN A 5 12.43 16.58 11.69
C ASN A 5 13.74 15.82 12.02
N GLN A 6 13.77 15.07 13.12
CA GLN A 6 14.98 14.39 13.63
C GLN A 6 15.67 13.46 12.61
N LEU A 7 14.91 12.90 11.66
CA LEU A 7 15.43 12.03 10.60
C LEU A 7 16.06 12.80 9.42
N GLY A 8 16.11 14.14 9.46
CA GLY A 8 16.74 14.93 8.40
C GLY A 8 16.06 14.85 7.03
N ILE A 9 14.76 14.51 6.99
CA ILE A 9 14.01 14.34 5.73
C ILE A 9 14.06 15.63 4.92
N SER A 10 14.43 15.51 3.64
CA SER A 10 14.31 16.60 2.68
C SER A 10 12.85 16.72 2.22
N ILE A 11 12.24 17.89 2.40
CA ILE A 11 10.83 18.13 2.04
C ILE A 11 10.57 17.98 0.53
N HIS A 12 11.60 18.17 -0.30
CA HIS A 12 11.54 18.02 -1.75
C HIS A 12 11.79 16.58 -2.22
N ARG A 13 12.12 15.66 -1.29
CA ARG A 13 12.41 14.25 -1.59
C ARG A 13 11.50 13.30 -0.81
N VAL A 14 10.28 13.72 -0.52
CA VAL A 14 9.22 12.83 -0.02
C VAL A 14 8.59 12.13 -1.23
N VAL A 15 8.91 10.84 -1.41
CA VAL A 15 8.39 10.04 -2.53
C VAL A 15 7.01 9.46 -2.21
N TRP A 16 6.67 9.33 -0.93
CA TRP A 16 5.38 8.80 -0.51
C TRP A 16 4.24 9.77 -0.78
N ARG A 17 3.35 9.38 -1.70
CA ARG A 17 2.12 10.11 -2.05
C ARG A 17 0.97 9.68 -1.13
N ARG A 18 -0.10 10.46 -1.12
CA ARG A 18 -1.35 10.10 -0.44
C ARG A 18 -2.21 9.25 -1.36
N VAL A 19 -3.25 8.61 -0.82
CA VAL A 19 -4.17 7.83 -1.64
C VAL A 19 -5.63 8.06 -1.25
N MET A 20 -6.52 7.89 -2.23
CA MET A 20 -7.96 7.78 -2.02
C MET A 20 -8.57 6.89 -3.11
N ASP A 21 -9.67 6.22 -2.80
CA ASP A 21 -10.36 5.37 -3.78
C ASP A 21 -11.47 6.16 -4.49
N MET A 22 -11.05 7.17 -5.27
CA MET A 22 -11.94 8.03 -6.04
C MET A 22 -11.23 8.54 -7.30
N ASN A 23 -11.96 8.65 -8.39
CA ASN A 23 -11.46 9.23 -9.63
C ASN A 23 -11.42 10.76 -9.55
N GLU A 24 -10.46 11.30 -8.80
CA GLU A 24 -10.31 12.73 -8.56
C GLU A 24 -9.03 13.28 -9.19
N ARG A 25 -9.14 13.84 -10.40
CA ARG A 25 -7.96 14.35 -11.14
C ARG A 25 -7.38 15.62 -10.51
N GLN A 26 -8.18 16.40 -9.76
CA GLN A 26 -7.73 17.66 -9.16
C GLN A 26 -6.67 17.44 -8.06
N LEU A 27 -6.57 16.23 -7.51
CA LEU A 27 -5.60 15.89 -6.45
C LEU A 27 -4.29 15.28 -6.97
N ARG A 28 -4.10 15.17 -8.29
CA ARG A 28 -2.86 14.61 -8.89
C ARG A 28 -1.61 15.37 -8.45
N THR A 29 -1.70 16.69 -8.38
CA THR A 29 -0.63 17.59 -7.91
C THR A 29 -1.24 18.66 -7.03
N ILE A 30 -0.75 18.77 -5.80
CA ILE A 30 -1.21 19.74 -4.81
C ILE A 30 -0.02 20.34 -4.05
N VAL A 31 -0.25 21.49 -3.40
CA VAL A 31 0.62 22.00 -2.34
C VAL A 31 -0.08 21.76 -1.01
N CYS A 32 0.58 21.11 -0.06
CA CYS A 32 0.06 20.84 1.27
C CYS A 32 0.88 21.57 2.34
N GLY A 33 0.34 21.70 3.56
CA GLY A 33 1.03 22.34 4.69
C GLY A 33 1.04 23.87 4.64
N LEU A 34 0.04 24.47 3.97
CA LEU A 34 -0.18 25.92 3.94
C LEU A 34 -0.91 26.41 5.20
N GLY A 35 -0.98 27.73 5.40
CA GLY A 35 -1.74 28.34 6.49
C GLY A 35 -0.94 28.70 7.74
N GLY A 36 0.39 28.81 7.64
CA GLY A 36 1.25 29.28 8.74
C GLY A 36 1.86 28.18 9.61
N PRO A 37 2.65 28.54 10.64
CA PRO A 37 3.53 27.61 11.36
C PRO A 37 2.82 26.43 12.04
N GLY A 38 1.58 26.61 12.49
CA GLY A 38 0.79 25.55 13.12
C GLY A 38 0.27 24.47 12.15
N ASN A 39 0.33 24.73 10.83
CA ASN A 39 -0.28 23.87 9.81
C ASN A 39 0.74 23.02 9.04
N GLY A 40 1.98 22.94 9.52
CA GLY A 40 3.02 22.08 8.97
C GLY A 40 4.05 22.82 8.13
N THR A 41 4.62 22.14 7.14
CA THR A 41 5.66 22.68 6.26
C THR A 41 5.17 22.60 4.81
N PRO A 42 5.09 23.74 4.10
CA PRO A 42 4.69 23.76 2.69
C PRO A 42 5.54 22.82 1.83
N ARG A 43 4.89 21.95 1.06
CA ARG A 43 5.55 21.10 0.06
C ARG A 43 4.58 20.64 -1.03
N GLU A 44 5.13 20.32 -2.19
CA GLU A 44 4.39 19.60 -3.23
C GLU A 44 4.07 18.17 -2.78
N SER A 45 2.93 17.66 -3.25
CA SER A 45 2.43 16.32 -3.01
C SER A 45 1.42 15.94 -4.10
N GLY A 46 0.88 14.74 -4.03
CA GLY A 46 -0.35 14.40 -4.72
C GLY A 46 -1.03 13.20 -4.11
N PHE A 47 -2.14 12.81 -4.75
CA PHE A 47 -2.87 11.58 -4.48
C PHE A 47 -2.77 10.63 -5.66
N ASP A 48 -2.68 9.34 -5.34
CA ASP A 48 -2.92 8.25 -6.27
C ASP A 48 -4.22 7.52 -5.88
N ILE A 49 -4.76 6.72 -6.80
CA ILE A 49 -5.88 5.84 -6.46
C ILE A 49 -5.41 4.74 -5.51
N SER A 50 -6.22 4.32 -4.53
CA SER A 50 -5.79 3.40 -3.45
C SER A 50 -5.12 2.11 -3.94
N VAL A 51 -5.60 1.53 -5.03
CA VAL A 51 -5.04 0.30 -5.64
C VAL A 51 -3.63 0.47 -6.23
N ALA A 52 -3.20 1.72 -6.47
CA ALA A 52 -1.84 2.05 -6.90
C ALA A 52 -0.84 2.12 -5.73
N SER A 53 -1.32 2.07 -4.47
CA SER A 53 -0.46 2.12 -3.29
C SER A 53 0.49 0.92 -3.22
N GLU A 54 1.74 1.17 -2.84
CA GLU A 54 2.67 0.07 -2.50
C GLU A 54 2.16 -0.77 -1.31
N ILE A 55 1.30 -0.21 -0.44
CA ILE A 55 0.61 -0.98 0.60
C ILE A 55 -0.29 -2.07 -0.02
N MET A 56 -0.97 -1.79 -1.13
CA MET A 56 -1.79 -2.78 -1.84
C MET A 56 -0.90 -3.90 -2.40
N ALA A 57 0.23 -3.55 -3.02
CA ALA A 57 1.18 -4.55 -3.52
C ALA A 57 1.76 -5.41 -2.37
N VAL A 58 2.11 -4.78 -1.24
CA VAL A 58 2.59 -5.48 -0.04
C VAL A 58 1.51 -6.40 0.55
N LEU A 59 0.26 -5.96 0.63
CA LEU A 59 -0.87 -6.79 1.07
C LEU A 59 -1.05 -8.03 0.19
N CYS A 60 -0.92 -7.87 -1.13
CA CYS A 60 -1.07 -8.96 -2.08
C CYS A 60 0.11 -9.94 -2.05
N LEU A 61 1.32 -9.49 -1.73
CA LEU A 61 2.52 -10.33 -1.69
C LEU A 61 2.89 -10.88 -0.31
N ALA A 62 2.25 -10.40 0.76
CA ALA A 62 2.50 -10.91 2.10
C ALA A 62 2.00 -12.34 2.24
N SER A 63 2.80 -13.19 2.87
CA SER A 63 2.45 -14.59 3.15
C SER A 63 1.74 -14.77 4.50
N ASP A 64 2.00 -13.88 5.44
CA ASP A 64 1.37 -13.81 6.76
C ASP A 64 1.55 -12.40 7.37
N MET A 65 1.07 -12.20 8.60
CA MET A 65 1.16 -10.92 9.32
C MET A 65 2.61 -10.51 9.67
N SER A 66 3.50 -11.48 9.89
CA SER A 66 4.92 -11.20 10.15
C SER A 66 5.61 -10.70 8.89
N ASP A 67 5.38 -11.37 7.76
CA ASP A 67 5.87 -10.97 6.45
C ASP A 67 5.28 -9.61 6.02
N LEU A 68 3.99 -9.37 6.27
CA LEU A 68 3.35 -8.06 6.04
C LEU A 68 4.09 -6.95 6.79
N LYS A 69 4.33 -7.11 8.10
CA LYS A 69 5.07 -6.14 8.91
C LYS A 69 6.48 -5.91 8.39
N ALA A 70 7.19 -6.98 8.05
CA ALA A 70 8.55 -6.90 7.53
C ALA A 70 8.60 -6.12 6.20
N ARG A 71 7.64 -6.36 5.29
CA ARG A 71 7.51 -5.65 4.01
C ARG A 71 7.16 -4.18 4.21
N LEU A 72 6.16 -3.89 5.05
CA LEU A 72 5.78 -2.52 5.40
C LEU A 72 6.96 -1.73 5.99
N GLY A 73 7.82 -2.38 6.79
CA GLY A 73 9.00 -1.76 7.35
C GLY A 73 10.06 -1.33 6.34
N ARG A 74 10.12 -1.98 5.17
CA ARG A 74 11.09 -1.68 4.10
C ARG A 74 10.63 -0.60 3.13
N LEU A 75 9.39 -0.13 3.24
CA LEU A 75 8.86 0.93 2.38
C LEU A 75 9.69 2.19 2.53
N ILE A 76 10.26 2.68 1.43
CA ILE A 76 10.97 3.96 1.37
C ILE A 76 9.94 5.06 1.22
N VAL A 77 9.90 5.99 2.17
CA VAL A 77 8.90 7.07 2.18
C VAL A 77 9.49 8.42 1.78
N ALA A 78 10.79 8.61 2.00
CA ALA A 78 11.49 9.84 1.67
C ALA A 78 13.01 9.60 1.62
N TYR A 79 13.74 10.66 1.28
CA TYR A 79 15.20 10.70 1.40
C TYR A 79 15.63 11.87 2.32
N THR A 80 16.75 11.70 3.01
CA THR A 80 17.38 12.79 3.76
C THR A 80 18.00 13.83 2.83
N ARG A 81 18.51 14.93 3.40
CA ARG A 81 19.24 15.97 2.63
C ARG A 81 20.52 15.41 2.00
N GLU A 82 21.13 14.45 2.66
CA GLU A 82 22.34 13.72 2.23
C GLU A 82 22.01 12.61 1.23
N GLY A 83 20.72 12.33 0.97
CA GLY A 83 20.28 11.32 0.01
C GLY A 83 20.12 9.91 0.58
N ASN A 84 20.22 9.73 1.89
CA ASN A 84 19.97 8.43 2.53
C ASN A 84 18.46 8.11 2.51
N PRO A 85 18.05 6.85 2.29
CA PRO A 85 16.64 6.47 2.33
C PRO A 85 16.09 6.56 3.76
N VAL A 86 14.84 6.99 3.88
CA VAL A 86 14.06 6.95 5.11
C VAL A 86 12.88 6.01 4.90
N THR A 87 12.74 5.04 5.79
CA THR A 87 11.73 3.99 5.71
C THR A 87 10.52 4.24 6.62
N ALA A 88 9.44 3.49 6.41
CA ALA A 88 8.31 3.49 7.33
C ALA A 88 8.67 2.92 8.72
N ALA A 89 9.70 2.08 8.82
CA ALA A 89 10.23 1.61 10.09
C ALA A 89 10.92 2.75 10.88
N ASP A 90 11.69 3.61 10.20
CA ASP A 90 12.33 4.78 10.82
C ASP A 90 11.29 5.75 11.40
N LEU A 91 10.11 5.83 10.78
CA LEU A 91 8.95 6.58 11.26
C LEU A 91 8.13 5.87 12.33
N LYS A 92 8.49 4.63 12.71
CA LYS A 92 7.74 3.79 13.66
C LYS A 92 6.28 3.55 13.25
N ALA A 93 5.98 3.57 11.96
CA ALA A 93 4.60 3.46 11.44
C ALA A 93 4.11 2.01 11.27
N VAL A 94 5.03 1.03 11.24
CA VAL A 94 4.75 -0.36 10.87
C VAL A 94 3.69 -1.02 11.74
N GLY A 95 3.79 -0.87 13.06
CA GLY A 95 2.85 -1.48 14.00
C GLY A 95 1.42 -0.97 13.79
N ALA A 96 1.25 0.34 13.62
CA ALA A 96 -0.04 0.96 13.40
C ALA A 96 -0.65 0.55 12.05
N MET A 97 0.15 0.53 10.97
CA MET A 97 -0.30 0.05 9.66
C MET A 97 -0.74 -1.42 9.73
N ALA A 98 0.01 -2.28 10.42
CA ALA A 98 -0.35 -3.69 10.56
C ALA A 98 -1.65 -3.89 11.36
N VAL A 99 -1.92 -3.04 12.35
CA VAL A 99 -3.21 -3.07 13.08
C VAL A 99 -4.37 -2.72 12.15
N LEU A 100 -4.24 -1.68 11.33
CA LEU A 100 -5.26 -1.29 10.36
C LEU A 100 -5.51 -2.38 9.29
N LEU A 101 -4.49 -3.18 8.97
CA LEU A 101 -4.57 -4.26 7.99
C LEU A 101 -4.85 -5.64 8.59
N LYS A 102 -5.05 -5.73 9.92
CA LYS A 102 -5.17 -7.00 10.65
C LYS A 102 -6.28 -7.89 10.11
N ASP A 103 -7.44 -7.32 9.83
CA ASP A 103 -8.56 -8.06 9.27
C ASP A 103 -8.53 -8.07 7.75
N ALA A 104 -8.00 -7.00 7.13
CA ALA A 104 -7.88 -6.87 5.68
C ALA A 104 -6.91 -7.87 5.02
N ILE A 105 -6.03 -8.56 5.78
CA ILE A 105 -5.18 -9.64 5.25
C ILE A 105 -5.93 -10.97 5.06
N LYS A 106 -7.15 -11.09 5.60
CA LYS A 106 -7.94 -12.32 5.53
C LYS A 106 -8.71 -12.38 4.20
N PRO A 107 -8.56 -13.45 3.38
CA PRO A 107 -9.33 -13.61 2.15
C PRO A 107 -10.84 -13.59 2.37
N ASN A 108 -11.59 -12.90 1.49
CA ASN A 108 -13.05 -12.86 1.55
C ASN A 108 -13.62 -14.02 0.74
N LEU A 109 -14.39 -14.89 1.39
CA LEU A 109 -15.11 -15.98 0.72
C LEU A 109 -16.47 -15.47 0.23
N VAL A 110 -16.74 -15.70 -1.05
CA VAL A 110 -18.03 -15.50 -1.71
C VAL A 110 -18.36 -16.73 -2.55
N GLN A 111 -19.43 -16.66 -3.35
CA GLN A 111 -19.82 -17.72 -4.27
C GLN A 111 -20.17 -17.16 -5.64
N THR A 112 -20.02 -17.99 -6.67
CA THR A 112 -20.54 -17.74 -8.02
C THR A 112 -22.08 -17.86 -8.05
N VAL A 113 -22.69 -17.59 -9.21
CA VAL A 113 -24.14 -17.77 -9.43
C VAL A 113 -24.61 -19.23 -9.30
N GLU A 114 -23.70 -20.19 -9.50
CA GLU A 114 -23.96 -21.64 -9.40
C GLU A 114 -23.51 -22.23 -8.04
N GLY A 115 -23.05 -21.39 -7.11
CA GLY A 115 -22.70 -21.79 -5.74
C GLY A 115 -21.28 -22.35 -5.57
N GLN A 116 -20.40 -22.27 -6.58
CA GLN A 116 -18.99 -22.63 -6.40
C GLN A 116 -18.28 -21.57 -5.53
N PRO A 117 -17.38 -21.96 -4.62
CA PRO A 117 -16.66 -21.04 -3.75
C PRO A 117 -15.67 -20.18 -4.54
N ALA A 118 -15.58 -18.89 -4.19
CA ALA A 118 -14.62 -17.96 -4.79
C ALA A 118 -14.00 -17.05 -3.72
N PHE A 119 -12.69 -16.81 -3.80
CA PHE A 119 -12.02 -15.80 -2.98
C PHE A 119 -11.85 -14.50 -3.76
N VAL A 120 -12.23 -13.37 -3.15
CA VAL A 120 -11.99 -12.02 -3.68
C VAL A 120 -11.09 -11.27 -2.71
N HIS A 121 -9.81 -11.09 -3.05
CA HIS A 121 -8.85 -10.50 -2.12
C HIS A 121 -7.62 -9.89 -2.81
N GLY A 122 -7.35 -8.63 -2.49
CA GLY A 122 -6.31 -7.84 -3.15
C GLY A 122 -6.75 -7.30 -4.52
N GLY A 123 -5.94 -6.40 -5.06
CA GLY A 123 -6.20 -5.78 -6.37
C GLY A 123 -5.19 -4.68 -6.66
N PRO A 124 -3.89 -5.00 -6.80
CA PRO A 124 -2.89 -4.02 -7.19
C PRO A 124 -3.00 -3.76 -8.70
N PHE A 125 -2.52 -2.59 -9.13
CA PHE A 125 -2.31 -2.34 -10.56
C PHE A 125 -1.38 -3.37 -11.21
N ALA A 126 -1.55 -3.57 -12.53
CA ALA A 126 -0.77 -4.53 -13.32
C ALA A 126 0.36 -3.87 -14.15
N ASN A 127 0.54 -2.54 -14.06
CA ASN A 127 1.61 -1.81 -14.75
C ASN A 127 2.74 -1.42 -13.78
N ILE A 128 2.39 -0.79 -12.66
CA ILE A 128 3.33 -0.38 -11.61
C ILE A 128 3.48 -1.43 -10.50
N ALA A 129 2.68 -2.49 -10.56
CA ALA A 129 2.73 -3.64 -9.67
C ALA A 129 2.34 -4.90 -10.47
N HIS A 130 2.07 -6.02 -9.79
CA HIS A 130 2.00 -7.35 -10.41
C HIS A 130 0.61 -7.74 -10.93
N GLY A 131 -0.47 -7.03 -10.59
CA GLY A 131 -1.78 -7.26 -11.20
C GLY A 131 -2.48 -8.58 -10.85
N ASN A 132 -2.13 -9.23 -9.73
CA ASN A 132 -2.81 -10.46 -9.28
C ASN A 132 -3.50 -10.24 -7.92
N ASN A 133 -4.42 -11.14 -7.60
CA ASN A 133 -4.96 -11.27 -6.24
C ASN A 133 -3.86 -11.69 -5.24
N SER A 134 -4.18 -11.67 -3.95
CA SER A 134 -3.18 -11.97 -2.92
C SER A 134 -2.67 -13.41 -2.92
N ILE A 135 -1.40 -13.59 -2.56
CA ILE A 135 -0.77 -14.89 -2.29
C ILE A 135 -1.51 -15.66 -1.20
N VAL A 136 -2.00 -15.00 -0.14
CA VAL A 136 -2.73 -15.67 0.95
C VAL A 136 -3.99 -16.36 0.43
N ALA A 137 -4.79 -15.68 -0.41
CA ALA A 137 -6.00 -16.24 -1.01
C ALA A 137 -5.68 -17.43 -1.92
N THR A 138 -4.71 -17.29 -2.83
CA THR A 138 -4.34 -18.37 -3.75
C THR A 138 -3.75 -19.58 -3.02
N ARG A 139 -2.90 -19.36 -2.00
CA ARG A 139 -2.36 -20.45 -1.17
C ARG A 139 -3.44 -21.15 -0.35
N MET A 140 -4.42 -20.41 0.17
CA MET A 140 -5.55 -20.98 0.88
C MET A 140 -6.41 -21.83 -0.06
N ALA A 141 -6.73 -21.34 -1.26
CA ALA A 141 -7.48 -22.08 -2.28
C ALA A 141 -6.77 -23.40 -2.66
N LEU A 142 -5.45 -23.36 -2.88
CA LEU A 142 -4.64 -24.53 -3.25
C LEU A 142 -4.60 -25.62 -2.15
N LYS A 143 -5.04 -25.31 -0.93
CA LYS A 143 -5.16 -26.27 0.17
C LYS A 143 -6.58 -26.79 0.36
N LEU A 144 -7.58 -26.16 -0.27
CA LEU A 144 -9.00 -26.46 -0.06
C LEU A 144 -9.69 -27.06 -1.29
N ALA A 145 -9.08 -26.98 -2.47
CA ALA A 145 -9.65 -27.48 -3.72
C ALA A 145 -8.61 -28.24 -4.55
N ASP A 146 -9.08 -29.19 -5.37
CA ASP A 146 -8.25 -29.95 -6.30
C ASP A 146 -7.73 -29.08 -7.46
N TYR A 147 -8.53 -28.10 -7.88
CA TYR A 147 -8.20 -27.15 -8.92
C TYR A 147 -8.48 -25.72 -8.44
N VAL A 148 -7.56 -24.82 -8.74
CA VAL A 148 -7.67 -23.39 -8.44
C VAL A 148 -7.47 -22.62 -9.72
N VAL A 149 -8.47 -21.84 -10.11
CA VAL A 149 -8.40 -20.90 -11.24
C VAL A 149 -8.10 -19.51 -10.68
N THR A 150 -7.10 -18.85 -11.24
CA THR A 150 -6.71 -17.48 -10.90
C THR A 150 -6.33 -16.74 -12.17
N GLU A 151 -6.25 -15.41 -12.11
CA GLU A 151 -5.93 -14.55 -13.25
C GLU A 151 -4.81 -13.56 -12.94
N GLY A 152 -4.31 -12.90 -13.99
CA GLY A 152 -3.43 -11.74 -13.92
C GLY A 152 -3.96 -10.64 -14.83
N GLY A 153 -3.85 -9.40 -14.38
CA GLY A 153 -4.28 -8.23 -15.15
C GLY A 153 -3.41 -7.99 -16.39
N PHE A 154 -4.01 -7.34 -17.39
CA PHE A 154 -3.46 -7.11 -18.74
C PHE A 154 -3.28 -8.38 -19.58
N ALA A 155 -2.68 -8.23 -20.76
CA ALA A 155 -2.46 -9.29 -21.73
C ALA A 155 -1.18 -10.08 -21.42
N ALA A 156 -1.14 -11.34 -21.84
CA ALA A 156 0.01 -12.25 -21.76
C ALA A 156 1.08 -11.94 -22.82
#